data_AF-A0A1M6CH72-F1
#
_entry.id   AF-A0A1M6CH72-F1
#
_cell.length_a   1.000
_cell.length_b   1.000
_cell.length_c   1.000
_cell.angle_alpha   90.00
_cell.angle_beta   90.00
_cell.angle_gamma   90.00
#
_symmetry.space_group_name_H-M   'P 1'
#
loop_
_entity.id
_entity.type
_entity.pdbx_description
1 polymer ?
#
loop_
_entity_poly.entity_id
_entity_poly.type
_entity_poly.pdbx_seq_one_letter_code
_entity_poly.pdbx_strand_id
1 'polypeptide(L)' 'MARSNRKVVPQATAALDRMKYEIASEVGVNLKEGYNGDLSARDAGRIGGNMVKKMIEQAERSMSGR' A
#
# COMPACT_ATOMS: atom_id res chain seq x y z
N MET A 1 9.33 26.53 -3.71
CA MET A 1 9.01 25.51 -4.74
C MET A 1 8.05 24.50 -4.13
N ALA A 2 6.80 24.42 -4.59
CA ALA A 2 5.88 23.37 -4.15
C ALA A 2 6.31 22.04 -4.79
N ARG A 3 6.82 21.09 -3.98
CA ARG A 3 7.06 19.72 -4.45
C ARG A 3 5.72 19.10 -4.83
N SER A 4 5.44 18.97 -6.12
CA SER A 4 4.28 18.22 -6.57
C SER A 4 4.57 16.73 -6.32
N ASN A 5 3.99 16.17 -5.25
CA ASN A 5 3.94 14.72 -5.03
C ASN A 5 2.94 14.09 -6.00
N ARG A 6 3.20 14.22 -7.30
CA ARG A 6 2.35 13.61 -8.32
C ARG A 6 2.62 12.11 -8.31
N LYS A 7 1.58 11.33 -8.06
CA LYS A 7 1.65 9.87 -8.18
C LYS A 7 2.08 9.51 -9.61
N VAL A 8 2.99 8.55 -9.74
CA VAL A 8 3.51 8.09 -11.04
C VAL A 8 2.38 7.61 -11.95
N VAL A 9 1.38 6.95 -11.36
CA VAL A 9 0.18 6.46 -12.05
C VAL A 9 -1.06 6.94 -11.28
N PRO A 10 -1.58 8.15 -11.59
CA PRO A 10 -2.70 8.73 -10.84
C PRO A 10 -3.95 7.84 -10.78
N GLN A 11 -4.25 7.15 -11.89
CA GLN A 11 -5.38 6.24 -12.02
C GLN A 11 -5.31 5.01 -11.08
N ALA A 12 -4.11 4.65 -10.59
CA ALA A 12 -3.94 3.53 -9.68
C ALA A 12 -4.27 3.90 -8.22
N THR A 13 -4.52 5.17 -7.91
CA THR A 13 -4.76 5.66 -6.53
C THR A 13 -5.81 4.84 -5.79
N ALA A 14 -7.00 4.68 -6.37
CA ALA A 14 -8.09 3.97 -5.73
C ALA A 14 -7.77 2.49 -5.52
N ALA A 15 -7.05 1.86 -6.45
CA ALA A 15 -6.61 0.47 -6.32
C ALA A 15 -5.57 0.31 -5.20
N LEU A 16 -4.59 1.21 -5.12
CA LEU A 16 -3.57 1.20 -4.07
C LEU A 16 -4.18 1.48 -2.68
N ASP A 17 -5.16 2.36 -2.59
CA ASP A 17 -5.86 2.62 -1.32
C ASP A 17 -6.67 1.41 -0.84
N ARG A 18 -7.35 0.70 -1.74
CA ARG A 18 -8.02 -0.57 -1.40
C ARG A 18 -7.02 -1.63 -0.90
N MET A 19 -5.95 -1.84 -1.65
CA MET A 19 -4.89 -2.79 -1.28
C MET A 19 -4.27 -2.45 0.09
N LYS A 20 -4.07 -1.18 0.40
CA LYS A 20 -3.57 -0.71 1.70
C LYS A 20 -4.46 -1.18 2.85
N TYR A 21 -5.79 -1.03 2.74
CA TYR A 21 -6.73 -1.45 3.78
C TYR A 21 -6.90 -2.97 3.86
N GLU A 22 -6.89 -3.66 2.72
CA GLU A 22 -6.89 -5.14 2.67
C GLU A 22 -5.67 -5.69 3.41
N ILE A 23 -4.48 -5.18 3.10
CA ILE A 23 -3.24 -5.63 3.72
C ILE A 23 -3.19 -5.26 5.19
N ALA A 24 -3.66 -4.07 5.58
CA ALA A 24 -3.79 -3.71 6.99
C ALA A 24 -4.62 -4.74 7.76
N SER A 25 -5.75 -5.17 7.19
CA SER A 25 -6.60 -6.20 7.76
C SER A 25 -5.89 -7.56 7.84
N GLU A 26 -5.19 -7.98 6.77
CA GLU A 26 -4.43 -9.24 6.74
C GLU A 26 -3.30 -9.30 7.77
N VAL A 27 -2.61 -8.18 8.00
CA VAL A 27 -1.47 -8.12 8.94
C VAL A 27 -1.90 -7.80 10.37
N GLY A 28 -3.21 -7.69 10.63
CA GLY A 28 -3.79 -7.45 11.94
C GLY A 28 -3.58 -6.04 12.46
N VAL A 29 -3.40 -5.07 11.57
CA VAL A 29 -3.17 -3.66 11.91
C VAL A 29 -4.42 -2.85 11.66
N ASN A 30 -4.90 -2.17 12.70
CA ASN A 30 -6.06 -1.30 12.59
C ASN A 30 -5.69 0.02 11.92
N LEU A 31 -5.88 0.10 10.61
CA LEU A 31 -5.72 1.32 9.83
C LEU A 31 -7.08 2.00 9.63
N LYS A 32 -7.22 3.22 10.16
CA LYS A 32 -8.45 4.02 10.07
C LYS A 32 -8.40 4.93 8.85
N GLU A 33 -9.57 5.30 8.32
CA GLU A 33 -9.66 6.40 7.37
C GLU A 33 -9.42 7.73 8.12
N GLY A 34 -8.43 8.50 7.66
CA GLY A 34 -8.02 9.75 8.30
C GLY A 34 -6.76 9.62 9.17
N TYR A 35 -6.79 10.21 10.37
CA TYR A 35 -5.62 10.31 11.23
C TYR A 35 -5.31 9.00 11.96
N ASN A 36 -4.08 8.51 11.80
CA ASN A 36 -3.57 7.27 12.39
C ASN A 36 -2.40 7.58 13.34
N GLY A 37 -2.54 8.58 14.22
CA GLY A 37 -1.46 8.99 15.13
C GLY A 37 -1.11 7.98 16.21
N ASP A 38 -2.02 7.04 16.50
CA ASP A 38 -1.83 5.91 17.39
C ASP A 38 -1.16 4.70 16.70
N LEU A 39 -1.02 4.73 15.37
CA LEU A 39 -0.40 3.67 14.62
C LEU A 39 1.12 3.70 14.80
N SER A 40 1.69 2.59 15.26
CA SER A 40 3.14 2.51 15.42
C SER A 40 3.84 2.58 14.05
N ALA A 41 5.03 3.19 14.00
CA ALA A 41 5.83 3.24 12.77
C ALA A 41 6.15 1.83 12.23
N ARG A 42 6.27 0.85 13.13
CA ARG A 42 6.49 -0.56 12.78
C ARG A 42 5.27 -1.15 12.05
N ASP A 43 4.07 -0.85 12.52
CA ASP A 43 2.83 -1.35 11.91
C ASP A 43 2.54 -0.67 10.57
N ALA A 44 2.75 0.64 10.48
CA ALA A 44 2.71 1.37 9.22
C ALA A 44 3.72 0.80 8.20
N GLY A 45 4.95 0.54 8.65
CA GLY A 45 6.00 -0.10 7.84
C GLY A 45 5.61 -1.53 7.41
N ARG A 46 4.98 -2.31 8.28
CA ARG A 46 4.48 -3.65 7.97
C ARG A 46 3.43 -3.61 6.87
N ILE A 47 2.49 -2.67 6.90
CA ILE A 47 1.51 -2.49 5.83
C ILE A 47 2.22 -2.18 4.51
N GLY A 48 3.06 -1.13 4.48
CA GLY A 48 3.76 -0.70 3.27
C GLY A 48 4.66 -1.78 2.67
N GLY A 49 5.40 -2.51 3.51
CA GLY A 49 6.25 -3.62 3.06
C GLY A 49 5.45 -4.76 2.44
N ASN A 50 4.31 -5.14 3.03
CA ASN A 50 3.44 -6.17 2.45
C ASN A 50 2.76 -5.70 1.17
N MET A 51 2.41 -4.41 1.05
CA MET A 51 1.91 -3.84 -0.21
C MET A 51 2.94 -4.02 -1.34
N VAL A 52 4.19 -3.64 -1.10
CA VAL A 52 5.27 -3.79 -2.09
C VAL A 52 5.48 -5.26 -2.44
N LYS A 53 5.48 -6.15 -1.44
CA LYS A 53 5.61 -7.59 -1.67
C LYS A 53 4.52 -8.13 -2.61
N LYS A 54 3.25 -7.82 -2.36
CA LYS A 54 2.14 -8.27 -3.23
C LYS A 54 2.21 -7.68 -4.63
N MET A 55 2.59 -6.41 -4.77
CA MET A 55 2.77 -5.78 -6.08
C MET A 55 3.88 -6.46 -6.89
N ILE A 56 5.00 -6.80 -6.24
CA ILE A 56 6.09 -7.53 -6.89
C ILE A 56 5.63 -8.94 -7.29
N GLU A 57 4.95 -9.67 -6.41
CA GLU A 57 4.41 -11.00 -6.73
C GLU A 57 3.46 -10.96 -7.95
N GLN A 58 2.61 -9.93 -8.05
CA GLN A 58 1.72 -9.75 -9.22
C GLN A 58 2.50 -9.43 -10.50
N ALA A 59 3.53 -8.58 -10.40
CA ALA A 59 4.40 -8.25 -11.52
C ALA A 59 5.18 -9.48 -12.00
N GLU A 60 5.76 -10.25 -11.08
CA GLU A 60 6.47 -11.50 -11.37
C GLU A 60 5.56 -12.52 -12.05
N ARG A 61 4.33 -12.70 -11.58
CA ARG A 61 3.33 -13.56 -12.24
C ARG A 61 3.06 -13.12 -13.67
N SER A 62 2.78 -11.82 -13.85
CA SER A 62 2.53 -11.24 -15.18
C SER A 62 3.71 -11.40 -16.14
N MET A 63 4.95 -11.27 -15.63
CA MET A 63 6.18 -11.46 -16.41
C MET A 63 6.47 -12.93 -16.71
N SER A 64 6.05 -13.85 -15.83
CA SER A 64 6.27 -15.28 -16.00
C SER A 64 5.39 -15.92 -17.09
N GLY A 65 4.46 -15.15 -17.69
CA GLY A 65 3.57 -15.64 -18.75
C GLY A 65 2.60 -16.72 -18.29
N ARG A 66 2.32 -16.78 -16.97
CA ARG A 66 1.34 -17.67 -16.35
C ARG A 66 0.22 -16.87 -15.71
#